data_AF-A0A8D9FYQ3-F1
#
_entry.id   AF-A0A8D9FYQ3-F1
#
_cell.length_a   1.000
_cell.length_b   1.000
_cell.length_c   1.000
_cell.angle_alpha   90.00
_cell.angle_beta   90.00
_cell.angle_gamma   90.00
#
_symmetry.space_group_name_H-M   'P 1'
#
loop_
_entity.id
_entity.type
_entity.pdbx_description
1 polymer ?
#
loop_
_entity_poly.entity_id
_entity_poly.type
_entity_poly.pdbx_seq_one_letter_code
_entity_poly.pdbx_strand_id
1 'polypeptide(L)'
;MGVQPLTCLREIDLTLSENLKEIPDLSKATNLEKLSLSLCLSLLELPSSIQNLKKLRDFIMFSCKSLKTIPTGIYLNSLDCLDLGECSRLRSFPEISKQNQT
;
A
#
# COMPACT_ATOMS: atom_id res chain seq x y z
N MET A 1 0.11 12.39 24.77
CA MET A 1 1.17 11.61 24.09
C MET A 1 0.85 11.62 22.60
N GLY A 2 1.30 12.64 21.87
CA GLY A 2 0.92 12.86 20.47
C GLY A 2 1.93 12.19 19.54
N VAL A 3 1.50 11.17 18.79
CA VAL A 3 2.22 10.73 17.60
C VAL A 3 2.31 11.90 16.63
N GLN A 4 3.51 12.48 16.50
CA GLN A 4 3.76 13.55 15.55
C GLN A 4 3.45 13.05 14.13
N PRO A 5 2.77 13.84 13.29
CA PRO A 5 2.53 13.46 11.91
C PRO A 5 3.87 13.30 11.18
N LEU A 6 4.03 12.20 10.45
CA LEU A 6 5.25 11.87 9.72
C LEU A 6 5.33 12.69 8.43
N THR A 7 5.31 14.02 8.55
CA THR A 7 5.19 14.94 7.41
C THR A 7 6.38 14.87 6.45
N CYS A 8 7.54 14.38 6.90
CA CYS A 8 8.71 14.18 6.05
C CYS A 8 8.86 12.75 5.53
N LEU A 9 8.01 11.82 5.95
CA LEU A 9 8.11 10.42 5.52
C LEU A 9 7.63 10.28 4.08
N ARG A 10 8.57 9.92 3.20
CA ARG A 10 8.33 9.73 1.76
C ARG A 10 8.39 8.28 1.32
N GLU A 11 9.10 7.44 2.08
CA GLU A 11 9.29 6.03 1.74
C GLU A 11 9.11 5.17 2.97
N ILE A 12 8.40 4.05 2.79
CA ILE A 12 8.33 2.94 3.72
C ILE A 12 8.77 1.71 2.94
N ASP A 13 9.82 1.05 3.43
CA ASP A 13 10.28 -0.23 2.92
C ASP A 13 10.18 -1.27 4.03
N LEU A 14 9.28 -2.24 3.83
CA LEU A 14 9.10 -3.40 4.70
C LEU A 14 9.41 -4.70 3.96
N THR A 15 10.17 -4.61 2.86
CA THR A 15 10.57 -5.77 2.06
C THR A 15 11.18 -6.85 2.94
N LEU A 16 10.87 -8.12 2.67
CA LEU A 16 11.32 -9.29 3.45
C LEU A 16 10.78 -9.38 4.89
N SER A 17 9.75 -8.61 5.24
CA SER A 17 9.06 -8.78 6.54
C SER A 17 8.13 -9.99 6.49
N GLU A 18 8.70 -11.20 6.39
CA GLU A 18 7.96 -12.45 6.10
C GLU A 18 6.86 -12.76 7.11
N ASN A 19 7.04 -12.35 8.37
CA ASN A 19 6.10 -12.55 9.47
C ASN A 19 5.09 -11.41 9.66
N LEU A 20 5.16 -10.36 8.85
CA LEU A 20 4.26 -9.21 8.94
C LEU A 20 2.85 -9.63 8.52
N LYS A 21 1.91 -9.62 9.46
CA LYS A 21 0.51 -10.02 9.21
C LYS A 21 -0.38 -8.86 8.80
N GLU A 22 -0.07 -7.68 9.31
CA GLU A 22 -0.80 -6.44 9.11
C GLU A 22 0.18 -5.26 9.09
N ILE A 23 -0.19 -4.17 8.41
CA ILE A 23 0.54 -2.90 8.48
C ILE A 23 -0.26 -1.91 9.34
N PRO A 24 0.41 -0.98 10.06
CA PRO A 24 -0.27 -0.01 10.90
C PRO A 24 -1.11 0.97 10.08
N ASP A 25 -1.98 1.72 10.75
CA ASP A 25 -2.73 2.81 10.11
C ASP A 25 -1.78 3.86 9.49
N LEU A 26 -1.87 4.03 8.17
CA LEU A 26 -1.09 5.00 7.41
C LEU A 26 -1.84 6.32 7.16
N SER A 27 -2.95 6.59 7.85
CA SER A 27 -3.76 7.80 7.67
C SER A 27 -2.98 9.11 7.81
N LYS A 28 -1.89 9.12 8.58
CA LYS A 28 -1.02 10.29 8.80
C LYS A 28 0.20 10.36 7.87
N ALA A 29 0.46 9.34 7.06
CA ALA A 29 1.57 9.28 6.11
C ALA A 29 1.20 9.96 4.78
N THR A 30 0.62 11.17 4.83
CA THR A 30 0.04 11.86 3.66
C THR A 30 1.07 12.32 2.62
N ASN A 31 2.36 12.31 2.97
CA ASN A 31 3.48 12.62 2.09
C ASN A 31 4.22 11.39 1.54
N LEU A 32 3.70 10.19 1.80
CA LEU A 32 4.31 8.96 1.31
C LEU A 32 4.22 8.87 -0.22
N GLU A 33 5.35 8.59 -0.85
CA GLU A 33 5.52 8.46 -2.29
C GLU A 33 5.85 7.03 -2.70
N LYS A 34 6.48 6.25 -1.81
CA LYS A 34 6.81 4.84 -2.06
C LYS A 34 6.46 3.95 -0.87
N LEU A 35 5.82 2.82 -1.17
CA LEU A 35 5.52 1.75 -0.21
C LEU A 35 5.95 0.41 -0.83
N SER A 36 6.98 -0.21 -0.26
CA SER A 36 7.41 -1.56 -0.62
C SER A 36 7.04 -2.55 0.48
N LEU A 37 6.25 -3.56 0.12
CA LEU A 37 5.87 -4.70 0.96
C LEU A 37 6.32 -6.02 0.34
N SER A 38 7.26 -5.99 -0.61
CA SER A 38 7.70 -7.17 -1.33
C SER A 38 8.14 -8.28 -0.39
N LEU A 39 7.78 -9.53 -0.69
CA LEU A 39 8.11 -10.70 0.13
C LEU A 39 7.55 -10.66 1.57
N CYS A 40 6.50 -9.86 1.84
CA CYS A 40 5.71 -9.97 3.07
C CYS A 40 4.79 -11.20 3.00
N LEU A 41 5.36 -12.38 3.22
CA LEU A 41 4.71 -13.68 2.97
C LEU A 41 3.49 -13.96 3.86
N SER A 42 3.40 -13.32 5.03
CA SER A 42 2.29 -13.49 5.98
C SER A 42 1.22 -12.39 5.90
N LEU A 43 1.41 -11.36 5.06
CA LEU A 43 0.49 -10.23 4.97
C LEU A 43 -0.83 -10.71 4.35
N LEU A 44 -1.95 -10.50 5.04
CA LEU A 44 -3.25 -11.02 4.62
C LEU A 44 -4.08 -9.99 3.86
N GLU A 45 -4.03 -8.74 4.31
CA GLU A 45 -4.81 -7.61 3.81
C GLU A 45 -4.09 -6.29 4.08
N LEU A 46 -4.53 -5.24 3.39
CA LEU A 46 -4.09 -3.86 3.63
C LEU A 46 -5.15 -3.08 4.41
N PRO A 47 -4.77 -2.14 5.29
CA PRO A 47 -5.70 -1.24 5.94
C PRO A 47 -6.38 -0.33 4.92
N SER A 48 -7.62 0.05 5.21
CA SER A 48 -8.39 0.98 4.37
C SER A 48 -7.71 2.35 4.23
N SER A 49 -6.83 2.74 5.16
CA SER A 49 -6.13 4.02 5.12
C SER A 49 -5.12 4.16 3.99
N ILE A 50 -4.83 3.09 3.23
CA ILE A 50 -4.13 3.19 1.93
C ILE A 50 -4.80 4.21 1.00
N GLN A 51 -6.12 4.40 1.09
CA GLN A 51 -6.84 5.41 0.29
C GLN A 51 -6.40 6.85 0.55
N ASN A 52 -5.72 7.12 1.67
CA ASN A 52 -5.25 8.46 2.05
C ASN A 52 -3.87 8.79 1.45
N LEU A 53 -3.19 7.81 0.83
CA LEU A 53 -1.84 7.97 0.27
C LEU A 53 -1.89 8.63 -1.12
N LYS A 54 -2.38 9.88 -1.17
CA LYS A 54 -2.63 10.60 -2.43
C LYS A 54 -1.38 10.91 -3.26
N LYS A 55 -0.20 10.90 -2.62
CA LYS A 55 1.11 11.13 -3.24
C LYS A 55 1.85 9.84 -3.60
N LEU A 56 1.28 8.66 -3.31
CA LEU A 56 1.91 7.38 -3.59
C LEU A 56 2.08 7.19 -5.10
N ARG A 57 3.33 7.02 -5.53
CA ARG A 57 3.74 6.78 -6.92
C ARG A 57 4.08 5.32 -7.15
N ASP A 58 4.81 4.73 -6.19
CA ASP A 58 5.28 3.35 -6.26
C ASP A 58 4.65 2.52 -5.15
N PHE A 59 3.79 1.57 -5.53
CA PHE A 59 3.22 0.60 -4.62
C PHE A 59 3.64 -0.81 -5.02
N ILE A 60 4.65 -1.35 -4.33
CA ILE A 60 5.32 -2.60 -4.70
C ILE A 60 4.97 -3.69 -3.68
N MET A 61 4.34 -4.76 -4.13
CA MET A 61 3.93 -5.90 -3.30
C MET A 61 4.32 -7.23 -3.96
N PHE A 62 5.48 -7.27 -4.61
CA PHE A 62 5.96 -8.46 -5.29
C PHE A 62 6.05 -9.66 -4.34
N SER A 63 5.50 -10.81 -4.76
CA SER A 63 5.51 -12.07 -4.02
C SER A 63 4.89 -11.99 -2.62
N CYS A 64 3.87 -11.15 -2.42
CA CYS A 64 3.00 -11.19 -1.22
C CYS A 64 2.02 -12.36 -1.29
N LYS A 65 2.53 -13.59 -1.13
CA LYS A 65 1.80 -14.83 -1.42
C LYS A 65 0.58 -15.08 -0.53
N SER A 66 0.48 -14.46 0.65
CA SER A 66 -0.70 -14.57 1.52
C SER A 66 -1.75 -13.48 1.34
N LEU A 67 -1.45 -12.43 0.57
CA LEU A 67 -2.34 -11.29 0.36
C LEU A 67 -3.57 -11.77 -0.40
N LYS A 68 -4.76 -11.60 0.21
CA LYS A 68 -6.02 -12.09 -0.36
C LYS A 68 -6.81 -10.99 -1.07
N THR A 69 -6.77 -9.80 -0.50
CA THR A 69 -7.57 -8.65 -0.90
C THR A 69 -6.75 -7.37 -0.79
N ILE A 70 -7.04 -6.46 -1.71
CA ILE A 70 -6.67 -5.05 -1.62
C ILE A 70 -8.01 -4.31 -1.47
N PRO A 71 -8.11 -3.25 -0.62
CA PRO A 71 -9.34 -2.47 -0.52
C PRO A 71 -9.84 -2.05 -1.91
N THR A 72 -11.15 -2.04 -2.12
CA THR A 72 -11.76 -1.60 -3.39
C THR A 72 -12.06 -0.10 -3.35
N GLY A 73 -12.13 0.55 -4.52
CA GLY A 73 -12.45 1.98 -4.61
C GLY A 73 -11.31 2.87 -4.11
N ILE A 74 -10.06 2.46 -4.32
CA ILE A 74 -8.89 3.25 -3.91
C ILE A 74 -8.55 4.22 -5.03
N TYR A 75 -8.51 5.51 -4.68
CA TYR A 75 -8.10 6.58 -5.59
C TYR A 75 -6.66 7.02 -5.29
N LEU A 76 -5.70 6.43 -6.01
CA LEU A 76 -4.26 6.75 -5.93
C LEU A 76 -3.87 7.63 -7.13
N ASN A 77 -4.18 8.92 -7.04
CA ASN A 77 -4.05 9.87 -8.16
C ASN A 77 -2.62 9.98 -8.71
N SER A 78 -1.62 9.80 -7.85
CA SER A 78 -0.20 9.91 -8.22
C SER A 78 0.43 8.57 -8.62
N LEU A 79 -0.34 7.47 -8.68
CA LEU A 79 0.23 6.14 -8.90
C LEU A 79 0.81 6.03 -10.32
N ASP A 80 2.08 5.67 -10.37
CA ASP A 80 2.86 5.43 -11.58
C ASP A 80 3.19 3.94 -11.73
N CYS A 81 3.45 3.26 -10.62
CA CYS A 81 3.78 1.83 -10.58
C CYS A 81 2.97 1.09 -9.51
N LEU A 82 2.35 -0.01 -9.93
CA LEU A 82 1.75 -1.00 -9.04
C LEU A 82 2.30 -2.38 -9.42
N ASP A 83 3.03 -3.00 -8.49
CA ASP A 83 3.52 -4.36 -8.67
C ASP A 83 2.80 -5.33 -7.74
N LEU A 84 2.05 -6.24 -8.35
CA LEU A 84 1.35 -7.34 -7.69
C LEU A 84 1.85 -8.71 -8.20
N GLY A 85 3.01 -8.76 -8.85
CA GLY A 85 3.60 -9.98 -9.36
C GLY A 85 3.74 -11.02 -8.26
N GLU A 86 3.52 -12.29 -8.59
CA GLU A 86 3.63 -13.43 -7.65
C GLU A 86 2.69 -13.36 -6.41
N CYS A 87 1.68 -12.48 -6.40
CA CYS A 87 0.61 -12.46 -5.39
C CYS A 87 -0.42 -13.59 -5.63
N SER A 88 0.01 -14.85 -5.47
CA SER A 88 -0.74 -16.04 -5.91
C SER A 88 -2.10 -16.28 -5.23
N ARG A 89 -2.40 -15.60 -4.11
CA ARG A 89 -3.68 -15.72 -3.38
C ARG A 89 -4.61 -14.52 -3.54
N LEU A 90 -4.20 -13.51 -4.31
CA LEU A 90 -5.02 -12.33 -4.56
C LEU A 90 -6.25 -12.72 -5.38
N ARG A 91 -7.44 -12.51 -4.82
CA ARG A 91 -8.70 -12.98 -5.43
C ARG A 91 -9.37 -11.95 -6.33
N SER A 92 -9.10 -10.67 -6.10
CA SER A 92 -9.71 -9.57 -6.83
C SER A 92 -8.68 -8.48 -7.06
N PHE A 93 -8.71 -7.91 -8.27
CA PHE A 93 -7.95 -6.71 -8.57
C PHE A 93 -8.71 -5.49 -8.03
N PRO A 94 -8.05 -4.57 -7.31
CA PRO A 94 -8.69 -3.35 -6.83
C PRO A 94 -9.06 -2.44 -8.01
N GLU A 95 -10.24 -1.84 -7.97
CA GLU A 95 -10.51 -0.69 -8.84
C GLU A 95 -9.64 0.47 -8.41
N ILE A 96 -8.58 0.71 -9.19
CA ILE A 96 -7.66 1.83 -9.03
C ILE A 96 -7.92 2.79 -10.17
N SER A 97 -8.39 3.98 -9.84
CA SER A 97 -8.61 5.05 -10.82
C SER A 97 -7.89 6.32 -10.39
N LYS A 98 -7.43 7.08 -11.39
CA LYS A 98 -7.01 8.47 -11.19
C LYS A 98 -8.29 9.32 -11.19
N GLN A 99 -8.50 10.14 -10.16
CA GLN A 99 -9.54 11.15 -10.26
C GLN A 99 -9.13 12.17 -11.33
N ASN A 100 -9.90 12.22 -12.42
CA ASN A 100 -9.80 13.30 -13.39
C ASN A 100 -10.34 14.55 -12.70
N GLN A 101 -9.46 15.52 -12.42
CA GLN A 101 -9.89 16.84 -11.97
C GLN A 101 -10.50 17.57 -13.18
N THR A 102 -11.83 17.67 -13.23
CA THR A 102 -12.54 18.76 -13.95
C THR A 102 -12.60 19.99 -13.07
#